data_AF-A0A8T6N477-F1
#
_entry.id   AF-A0A8T6N477-F1
#
_cell.length_a   1.000
_cell.length_b   1.000
_cell.length_c   1.000
_cell.angle_alpha   90.00
_cell.angle_beta   90.00
_cell.angle_gamma   90.00
#
_symmetry.space_group_name_H-M   'P 1'
#
loop_
_entity.id
_entity.type
_entity.pdbx_description
1 polymer ?
#
loop_
_entity_poly.entity_id
_entity_poly.type
_entity_poly.pdbx_seq_one_letter_code
_entity_poly.pdbx_strand_id
1 'polypeptide(L)'
;MASNINPNNVDTTYPIAGQDNDSQGFRDNFTNIKTNFTEAQSEIDDLQSKVVLKSALTGTSLDNDFDGAVMSSAKIQDFRETVVALGTTNGTLTLDHSAGHYYSVTLNGAGTVAFSNFPTSGTKGRVQLQVTISSVGHTLTLPSAVTQGLTGIQGQSSRVITFGSTGTYIFEFTTVDAGTTVHVAELTRPRNSLQNPIFLASSEDVADAGAINLEKAVSYFTTGAAETATLAAGSDGQIKMLCMVGDGGDMVVTVSNAGWKASGTGTITFNDIGDACTLVYSASKWFAVGANGVAFA
;
A
#
# COMPACT_ATOMS: atom_id res chain seq x y z
N MET A 1 38.16 3.55 -3.35
CA MET A 1 39.60 3.79 -3.14
C MET A 1 40.30 3.59 -4.48
N ALA A 2 41.29 4.42 -4.80
CA ALA A 2 42.17 4.15 -5.95
C ALA A 2 43.20 3.11 -5.51
N SER A 3 43.52 2.15 -6.38
CA SER A 3 44.50 1.10 -6.04
C SER A 3 45.90 1.69 -5.91
N ASN A 4 46.64 1.27 -4.89
CA ASN A 4 48.04 1.61 -4.68
C ASN A 4 48.99 0.62 -5.37
N ILE A 5 48.47 -0.49 -5.91
CA ILE A 5 49.24 -1.45 -6.69
C ILE A 5 49.79 -0.73 -7.94
N ASN A 6 51.11 -0.68 -8.05
CA ASN A 6 51.81 -0.14 -9.20
C ASN A 6 52.74 -1.21 -9.80
N PRO A 7 52.26 -1.97 -10.80
CA PRO A 7 53.07 -2.98 -11.46
C PRO A 7 54.16 -2.38 -12.36
N ASN A 8 54.05 -1.10 -12.75
CA ASN A 8 55.05 -0.45 -13.61
C ASN A 8 56.39 -0.23 -12.91
N ASN A 9 56.43 -0.37 -11.58
CA ASN A 9 57.69 -0.36 -10.83
C ASN A 9 58.48 -1.67 -11.00
N VAL A 10 57.86 -2.73 -11.55
CA VAL A 10 58.58 -3.96 -11.87
C VAL A 10 59.22 -3.82 -13.25
N ASP A 11 60.55 -3.85 -13.29
CA ASP A 11 61.31 -3.82 -14.54
C ASP A 11 61.24 -5.20 -15.21
N THR A 12 60.42 -5.32 -16.26
CA THR A 12 60.25 -6.54 -17.03
C THR A 12 61.41 -6.84 -17.99
N THR A 13 62.31 -5.87 -18.19
CA THR A 13 63.53 -6.06 -18.98
C THR A 13 64.66 -6.68 -18.16
N TYR A 14 64.47 -6.80 -16.84
CA TYR A 14 65.45 -7.33 -15.90
C TYR A 14 65.10 -8.75 -15.42
N PRO A 15 66.04 -9.73 -15.44
CA PRO A 15 67.41 -9.63 -15.94
C PRO A 15 67.51 -9.64 -17.47
N ILE A 16 68.57 -9.03 -17.99
CA ILE A 16 68.86 -9.01 -19.43
C ILE A 16 69.70 -10.24 -19.79
N ALA A 17 69.23 -11.03 -20.74
CA ALA A 17 69.91 -12.25 -21.18
C ALA A 17 71.24 -11.94 -21.90
N GLY A 18 72.27 -12.77 -21.65
CA GLY A 18 73.56 -12.67 -22.33
C GLY A 18 74.54 -11.64 -21.74
N GLN A 19 74.22 -11.03 -20.59
CA GLN A 19 75.11 -10.14 -19.85
C GLN A 19 75.12 -10.46 -18.35
N ASP A 20 76.15 -9.99 -17.64
CA ASP A 20 76.18 -10.01 -16.18
C ASP A 20 75.14 -9.02 -15.61
N ASN A 21 74.35 -9.48 -14.65
CA ASN A 21 73.24 -8.73 -14.08
C ASN A 21 73.56 -8.33 -12.62
N ASP A 22 73.60 -7.03 -12.33
CA ASP A 22 73.73 -6.51 -10.95
C ASP A 22 72.62 -7.04 -10.00
N SER A 23 73.04 -7.74 -8.94
CA SER A 23 72.19 -8.15 -7.82
C SER A 23 71.20 -7.07 -7.31
N GLN A 24 71.50 -5.77 -7.47
CA GLN A 24 70.59 -4.67 -7.11
C GLN A 24 69.29 -4.69 -7.92
N GLY A 25 69.33 -4.92 -9.24
CA GLY A 25 68.10 -4.96 -10.07
C GLY A 25 67.15 -6.08 -9.64
N PHE A 26 67.70 -7.23 -9.24
CA PHE A 26 66.92 -8.31 -8.63
C PHE A 26 66.28 -7.90 -7.30
N ARG A 27 67.03 -7.19 -6.43
CA ARG A 27 66.52 -6.68 -5.14
C ARG A 27 65.42 -5.64 -5.33
N ASP A 28 65.56 -4.76 -6.32
CA ASP A 28 64.57 -3.72 -6.62
C ASP A 28 63.27 -4.35 -7.14
N ASN A 29 63.36 -5.25 -8.13
CA ASN A 29 62.18 -5.99 -8.61
C ASN A 29 61.51 -6.80 -7.50
N PHE A 30 62.28 -7.49 -6.65
CA PHE A 30 61.72 -8.23 -5.52
C PHE A 30 61.00 -7.31 -4.52
N THR A 31 61.60 -6.16 -4.21
CA THR A 31 61.00 -5.15 -3.32
C THR A 31 59.69 -4.63 -3.91
N ASN A 32 59.68 -4.30 -5.20
CA ASN A 32 58.48 -3.82 -5.89
C ASN A 32 57.37 -4.87 -5.94
N ILE A 33 57.71 -6.14 -6.15
CA ILE A 33 56.75 -7.25 -6.08
C ILE A 33 56.17 -7.38 -4.66
N LYS A 34 57.02 -7.35 -3.63
CA LYS A 34 56.58 -7.44 -2.24
C LYS A 34 55.67 -6.28 -1.84
N THR A 35 56.03 -5.06 -2.21
CA THR A 35 55.20 -3.87 -1.97
C THR A 35 53.84 -4.03 -2.64
N ASN A 36 53.80 -4.42 -3.91
CA ASN A 36 52.55 -4.67 -4.62
C ASN A 36 51.67 -5.74 -3.94
N PHE A 37 52.26 -6.83 -3.42
CA PHE A 37 51.50 -7.83 -2.65
C PHE A 37 50.98 -7.29 -1.31
N THR A 38 51.71 -6.37 -0.67
CA THR A 38 51.28 -5.74 0.60
C THR A 38 50.10 -4.81 0.37
N GLU A 39 50.13 -4.02 -0.71
CA GLU A 39 48.99 -3.18 -1.11
C GLU A 39 47.78 -4.03 -1.50
N ALA A 40 47.99 -5.10 -2.28
CA ALA A 40 46.91 -6.02 -2.66
C ALA A 40 46.24 -6.66 -1.45
N GLN A 41 47.03 -7.10 -0.46
CA GLN A 41 46.48 -7.62 0.79
C GLN A 41 45.61 -6.57 1.48
N SER A 42 46.12 -5.35 1.64
CA SER A 42 45.41 -4.26 2.34
C SER A 42 44.09 -3.90 1.64
N GLU A 43 44.08 -3.84 0.30
CA GLU A 43 42.87 -3.57 -0.48
C GLU A 43 41.85 -4.72 -0.40
N ILE A 44 42.30 -5.97 -0.38
CA ILE A 44 41.43 -7.14 -0.20
C ILE A 44 40.83 -7.17 1.20
N ASP A 45 41.62 -6.90 2.24
CA ASP A 45 41.14 -6.85 3.63
C ASP A 45 40.07 -5.75 3.79
N ASP A 46 40.25 -4.59 3.12
CA ASP A 46 39.24 -3.52 3.09
C ASP A 46 37.94 -4.00 2.44
N LEU A 47 38.01 -4.66 1.28
CA LEU A 47 36.84 -5.22 0.60
C LEU A 47 36.14 -6.29 1.44
N GLN A 48 36.88 -7.21 2.04
CA GLN A 48 36.33 -8.27 2.89
C GLN A 48 35.51 -7.72 4.06
N SER A 49 35.83 -6.51 4.54
CA SER A 49 35.13 -5.85 5.64
C SER A 49 33.91 -5.00 5.24
N LYS A 50 33.74 -4.67 3.96
CA LYS A 50 32.78 -3.62 3.52
C LYS A 50 31.84 -4.01 2.39
N VAL A 51 32.09 -5.11 1.68
CA VAL A 51 31.25 -5.51 0.54
C VAL A 51 30.00 -6.25 0.97
N VAL A 52 28.97 -6.20 0.12
CA VAL A 52 27.79 -7.05 0.25
C VAL A 52 28.12 -8.43 -0.33
N LEU A 53 27.93 -9.47 0.47
CA LEU A 53 28.28 -10.85 0.11
C LEU A 53 27.03 -11.70 -0.16
N LYS A 54 27.17 -12.67 -1.08
CA LYS A 54 26.14 -13.70 -1.32
C LYS A 54 26.21 -14.84 -0.28
N SER A 55 27.39 -15.11 0.24
CA SER A 55 27.67 -16.16 1.23
C SER A 55 28.82 -15.72 2.13
N ALA A 56 28.91 -16.29 3.34
CA ALA A 56 30.01 -16.00 4.25
C ALA A 56 31.37 -16.29 3.60
N LEU A 57 32.39 -15.51 3.96
CA LEU A 57 33.76 -15.87 3.66
C LEU A 57 34.16 -17.08 4.52
N THR A 58 35.15 -17.84 4.08
CA THR A 58 35.63 -19.01 4.83
C THR A 58 36.05 -18.58 6.24
N GLY A 59 35.41 -19.16 7.25
CA GLY A 59 35.68 -18.87 8.66
C GLY A 59 34.90 -17.69 9.25
N THR A 60 33.96 -17.09 8.51
CA THR A 60 33.08 -16.02 9.02
C THR A 60 31.60 -16.42 8.99
N SER A 61 30.74 -15.59 9.59
CA SER A 61 29.29 -15.61 9.37
C SER A 61 28.92 -14.63 8.26
N LEU A 62 27.84 -14.91 7.52
CA LEU A 62 27.29 -13.95 6.56
C LEU A 62 26.50 -12.91 7.34
N ASP A 63 26.87 -11.65 7.20
CA ASP A 63 26.13 -10.51 7.74
C ASP A 63 26.16 -9.35 6.74
N ASN A 64 24.99 -8.89 6.30
CA ASN A 64 24.82 -7.78 5.37
C ASN A 64 23.92 -6.72 6.02
N ASP A 65 24.32 -6.19 7.18
CA ASP A 65 23.52 -5.26 7.99
C ASP A 65 23.47 -3.81 7.47
N PHE A 66 24.35 -3.45 6.52
CA PHE A 66 24.50 -2.09 5.97
C PHE A 66 24.80 -0.96 6.99
N ASP A 67 24.56 -1.14 8.29
CA ASP A 67 24.80 -0.18 9.39
C ASP A 67 24.34 1.25 9.06
N GLY A 68 23.14 1.37 8.47
CA GLY A 68 22.55 2.65 8.07
C GLY A 68 23.12 3.27 6.78
N ALA A 69 23.93 2.55 6.01
CA ALA A 69 24.43 3.01 4.72
C ALA A 69 23.28 3.37 3.75
N VAL A 70 23.43 4.50 3.05
CA VAL A 70 22.42 5.02 2.13
C VAL A 70 22.45 4.25 0.81
N MET A 71 21.32 3.65 0.44
CA MET A 71 21.07 3.11 -0.90
C MET A 71 20.20 4.08 -1.72
N SER A 72 20.80 4.87 -2.60
CA SER A 72 20.11 5.88 -3.41
C SER A 72 19.86 5.39 -4.85
N SER A 73 18.70 5.76 -5.41
CA SER A 73 18.29 5.42 -6.79
C SER A 73 18.34 3.91 -7.13
N ALA A 74 18.16 3.05 -6.13
CA ALA A 74 18.18 1.60 -6.31
C ALA A 74 16.90 1.10 -7.02
N LYS A 75 17.07 0.28 -8.07
CA LYS A 75 15.98 -0.54 -8.63
C LYS A 75 16.02 -1.91 -7.97
N ILE A 76 14.99 -2.24 -7.21
CA ILE A 76 14.88 -3.51 -6.48
C ILE A 76 13.80 -4.37 -7.13
N GLN A 77 14.07 -5.67 -7.30
CA GLN A 77 13.15 -6.65 -7.85
C GLN A 77 13.11 -7.86 -6.92
N ASP A 78 11.93 -8.45 -6.72
CA ASP A 78 11.72 -9.62 -5.85
C ASP A 78 12.18 -9.39 -4.40
N PHE A 79 11.91 -8.19 -3.87
CA PHE A 79 12.14 -7.85 -2.46
C PHE A 79 11.12 -8.56 -1.58
N ARG A 80 11.60 -9.13 -0.47
CA ARG A 80 10.80 -9.93 0.46
C ARG A 80 10.99 -9.37 1.86
N GLU A 81 9.91 -9.32 2.63
CA GLU A 81 9.98 -8.95 4.04
C GLU A 81 10.02 -10.20 4.92
N THR A 82 10.74 -10.14 6.03
CA THR A 82 10.72 -11.19 7.05
C THR A 82 9.34 -11.25 7.70
N VAL A 83 8.76 -12.45 7.73
CA VAL A 83 7.52 -12.75 8.45
C VAL A 83 7.86 -13.31 9.83
N VAL A 84 7.37 -12.64 10.87
CA VAL A 84 7.45 -13.11 12.26
C VAL A 84 6.10 -13.70 12.65
N ALA A 85 6.05 -15.02 12.85
CA ALA A 85 4.84 -15.72 13.27
C ALA A 85 4.77 -15.83 14.80
N LEU A 86 3.81 -15.12 15.42
CA LEU A 86 3.55 -15.18 16.86
C LEU A 86 2.73 -16.43 17.26
N GLY A 87 2.24 -17.19 16.28
CA GLY A 87 1.44 -18.39 16.51
C GLY A 87 0.01 -18.07 16.97
N THR A 88 -0.57 -18.98 17.77
CA THR A 88 -1.89 -18.79 18.41
C THR A 88 -1.68 -18.35 19.85
N THR A 89 -2.04 -17.11 20.17
CA THR A 89 -1.74 -16.53 21.50
C THR A 89 -2.71 -15.40 21.88
N ASN A 90 -2.59 -14.93 23.11
CA ASN A 90 -3.25 -13.74 23.66
C ASN A 90 -2.25 -12.97 24.54
N GLY A 91 -2.68 -11.87 25.16
CA GLY A 91 -1.79 -11.02 25.95
C GLY A 91 -0.93 -10.11 25.07
N THR A 92 0.30 -9.83 25.48
CA THR A 92 1.19 -8.89 24.78
C THR A 92 1.70 -9.46 23.45
N LEU A 93 1.48 -8.72 22.37
CA LEU A 93 1.96 -8.97 21.02
C LEU A 93 3.09 -8.00 20.72
N THR A 94 4.33 -8.41 20.99
CA THR A 94 5.51 -7.57 20.73
C THR A 94 5.83 -7.55 19.24
N LEU A 95 5.78 -6.36 18.66
CA LEU A 95 6.15 -6.07 17.27
C LEU A 95 7.51 -5.37 17.29
N ASP A 96 8.56 -6.16 17.20
CA ASP A 96 9.95 -5.72 17.13
C ASP A 96 10.30 -5.39 15.67
N HIS A 97 10.49 -4.10 15.36
CA HIS A 97 10.80 -3.69 13.98
C HIS A 97 12.13 -4.27 13.47
N SER A 98 13.08 -4.59 14.35
CA SER A 98 14.37 -5.17 13.97
C SER A 98 14.26 -6.65 13.60
N ALA A 99 13.27 -7.36 14.14
CA ALA A 99 13.06 -8.79 13.85
C ALA A 99 12.28 -9.03 12.53
N GLY A 100 11.51 -8.04 12.07
CA GLY A 100 10.79 -8.10 10.81
C GLY A 100 9.77 -6.98 10.66
N HIS A 101 9.27 -6.80 9.43
CA HIS A 101 8.28 -5.77 9.13
C HIS A 101 6.86 -6.33 8.99
N TYR A 102 6.70 -7.65 8.98
CA TYR A 102 5.40 -8.31 8.87
C TYR A 102 5.21 -9.34 9.98
N TYR A 103 4.16 -9.18 10.77
CA TYR A 103 3.80 -10.08 11.87
C TYR A 103 2.49 -10.79 11.57
N SER A 104 2.39 -12.05 12.00
CA SER A 104 1.15 -12.83 11.93
C SER A 104 0.82 -13.44 13.28
N VAL A 105 -0.46 -13.40 13.65
CA VAL A 105 -0.97 -13.99 14.89
C VAL A 105 -2.40 -14.48 14.72
N THR A 106 -2.74 -15.59 15.38
CA THR A 106 -4.13 -16.01 15.61
C THR A 106 -4.48 -15.70 17.07
N LEU A 107 -5.48 -14.85 17.30
CA LEU A 107 -5.91 -14.55 18.67
C LEU A 107 -6.78 -15.68 19.22
N ASN A 108 -6.47 -16.13 20.44
CA ASN A 108 -7.30 -17.02 21.25
C ASN A 108 -7.86 -16.34 22.52
N GLY A 109 -7.88 -15.00 22.52
CA GLY A 109 -8.29 -14.14 23.63
C GLY A 109 -8.02 -12.68 23.30
N ALA A 110 -8.02 -11.81 24.32
CA ALA A 110 -7.62 -10.40 24.14
C ALA A 110 -6.11 -10.29 23.88
N GLY A 111 -5.73 -9.62 22.80
CA GLY A 111 -4.35 -9.29 22.47
C GLY A 111 -4.06 -7.79 22.69
N THR A 112 -2.84 -7.44 23.08
CA THR A 112 -2.39 -6.06 23.26
C THR A 112 -1.10 -5.85 22.47
N VAL A 113 -1.12 -4.97 21.49
CA VAL A 113 0.09 -4.62 20.71
C VAL A 113 1.10 -3.91 21.61
N ALA A 114 2.37 -4.27 21.46
CA ALA A 114 3.51 -3.53 21.99
C ALA A 114 4.53 -3.33 20.86
N PHE A 115 5.21 -2.19 20.84
CA PHE A 115 6.23 -1.89 19.84
C PHE A 115 7.61 -1.83 20.49
N SER A 116 8.63 -2.30 19.77
CA SER A 116 10.03 -2.14 20.16
C SER A 116 10.91 -1.88 18.94
N ASN A 117 12.06 -1.25 19.19
CA ASN A 117 13.15 -1.07 18.22
C ASN A 117 12.72 -0.38 16.91
N PHE A 118 11.73 0.52 16.97
CA PHE A 118 11.48 1.40 15.84
C PHE A 118 12.73 2.22 15.52
N PRO A 119 12.96 2.55 14.24
CA PRO A 119 14.05 3.41 13.82
C PRO A 119 14.08 4.75 14.58
N THR A 120 15.27 5.32 14.74
CA THR A 120 15.46 6.59 15.44
C THR A 120 14.65 7.73 14.79
N SER A 121 14.31 8.74 15.58
CA SER A 121 13.57 9.91 15.12
C SER A 121 14.20 10.55 13.87
N GLY A 122 13.36 10.98 12.93
CA GLY A 122 13.77 11.48 11.62
C GLY A 122 13.81 10.42 10.52
N THR A 123 13.62 9.14 10.87
CA THR A 123 13.45 8.04 9.91
C THR A 123 12.08 7.38 10.10
N LYS A 124 11.47 6.90 9.01
CA LYS A 124 10.14 6.28 9.07
C LYS A 124 10.25 4.78 9.37
N GLY A 125 9.67 4.35 10.47
CA GLY A 125 9.42 2.93 10.77
C GLY A 125 8.06 2.47 10.24
N ARG A 126 7.97 1.22 9.78
CA ARG A 126 6.71 0.59 9.34
C ARG A 126 6.66 -0.86 9.78
N VAL A 127 5.59 -1.27 10.45
CA VAL A 127 5.31 -2.68 10.78
C VAL A 127 3.86 -3.00 10.45
N GLN A 128 3.62 -4.16 9.84
CA GLN A 128 2.30 -4.70 9.59
C GLN A 128 2.00 -5.87 10.54
N LEU A 129 0.76 -5.93 11.03
CA LEU A 129 0.24 -7.02 11.84
C LEU A 129 -0.99 -7.62 11.16
N GLN A 130 -0.86 -8.88 10.73
CA GLN A 130 -1.99 -9.73 10.39
C GLN A 130 -2.52 -10.43 11.65
N VAL A 131 -3.77 -10.15 11.99
CA VAL A 131 -4.51 -10.77 13.09
C VAL A 131 -5.63 -11.63 12.53
N THR A 132 -5.60 -12.92 12.84
CA THR A 132 -6.69 -13.85 12.59
C THR A 132 -7.58 -13.97 13.83
N ILE A 133 -8.87 -13.70 13.67
CA ILE A 133 -9.91 -13.72 14.70
C ILE A 133 -10.80 -14.94 14.48
N SER A 134 -10.71 -15.90 15.41
CA SER A 134 -11.53 -17.11 15.42
C SER A 134 -12.84 -16.97 16.22
N SER A 135 -12.99 -15.90 17.00
CA SER A 135 -14.20 -15.58 17.77
C SER A 135 -14.37 -14.06 17.89
N VAL A 136 -15.60 -13.58 17.71
CA VAL A 136 -15.96 -12.15 17.88
C VAL A 136 -15.79 -11.65 19.33
N GLY A 137 -15.57 -12.56 20.29
CA GLY A 137 -15.22 -12.21 21.67
C GLY A 137 -13.75 -11.81 21.85
N HIS A 138 -12.88 -12.03 20.86
CA HIS A 138 -11.49 -11.57 20.92
C HIS A 138 -11.40 -10.08 20.60
N THR A 139 -10.44 -9.39 21.22
CA THR A 139 -10.22 -7.95 21.04
C THR A 139 -8.74 -7.68 20.81
N LEU A 140 -8.43 -6.59 20.09
CA LEU A 140 -7.08 -6.10 19.90
C LEU A 140 -6.93 -4.72 20.55
N THR A 141 -6.06 -4.61 21.55
CA THR A 141 -5.76 -3.35 22.23
C THR A 141 -4.52 -2.72 21.61
N LEU A 142 -4.61 -1.45 21.22
CA LEU A 142 -3.52 -0.67 20.63
C LEU A 142 -2.88 0.24 21.69
N PRO A 143 -1.53 0.39 21.76
CA PRO A 143 -0.65 1.33 22.49
C PRO A 143 -1.15 2.24 23.62
N SER A 144 -0.32 3.14 24.13
CA SER A 144 -0.72 4.56 24.28
C SER A 144 -0.12 5.42 23.16
N ALA A 145 0.95 4.93 22.54
CA ALA A 145 1.64 5.57 21.42
C ALA A 145 0.79 5.71 20.14
N VAL A 146 -0.15 4.79 19.88
CA VAL A 146 -1.05 4.87 18.70
C VAL A 146 -2.10 5.98 18.82
N THR A 147 -1.70 7.22 18.60
CA THR A 147 -2.57 8.41 18.75
C THR A 147 -3.21 8.87 17.45
N GLN A 148 -2.73 8.37 16.30
CA GLN A 148 -3.15 8.81 14.97
C GLN A 148 -3.82 7.67 14.19
N GLY A 149 -4.73 8.02 13.28
CA GLY A 149 -5.37 7.05 12.40
C GLY A 149 -6.44 6.17 13.06
N LEU A 150 -6.89 6.51 14.28
CA LEU A 150 -7.94 5.77 14.98
C LEU A 150 -9.35 5.99 14.38
N THR A 151 -9.66 7.20 13.93
CA THR A 151 -11.04 7.59 13.60
C THR A 151 -11.61 6.83 12.40
N GLY A 152 -12.60 5.98 12.63
CA GLY A 152 -13.24 5.22 11.57
C GLY A 152 -12.74 3.77 11.47
N ILE A 153 -11.79 3.34 12.30
CA ILE A 153 -11.50 1.90 12.45
C ILE A 153 -12.74 1.22 13.04
N GLN A 154 -13.21 0.17 12.38
CA GLN A 154 -14.46 -0.45 12.78
C GLN A 154 -14.31 -1.16 14.13
N GLY A 155 -15.25 -0.89 15.05
CA GLY A 155 -15.26 -1.49 16.38
C GLY A 155 -14.18 -0.96 17.33
N GLN A 156 -13.45 0.08 16.93
CA GLN A 156 -12.47 0.76 17.78
C GLN A 156 -13.18 1.71 18.75
N SER A 157 -12.85 1.58 20.04
CA SER A 157 -13.23 2.52 21.10
C SER A 157 -12.14 2.54 22.16
N SER A 158 -11.70 3.72 22.58
CA SER A 158 -10.62 3.89 23.57
C SER A 158 -9.39 3.00 23.31
N ARG A 159 -9.06 2.81 22.02
CA ARG A 159 -7.92 2.02 21.51
C ARG A 159 -8.05 0.50 21.66
N VAL A 160 -9.23 0.02 22.04
CA VAL A 160 -9.61 -1.38 21.96
C VAL A 160 -10.46 -1.58 20.72
N ILE A 161 -10.05 -2.51 19.86
CA ILE A 161 -10.79 -2.93 18.66
C ILE A 161 -11.55 -4.20 19.01
N THR A 162 -12.89 -4.11 18.92
CA THR A 162 -13.79 -5.26 18.99
C THR A 162 -14.17 -5.69 17.58
N PHE A 163 -14.02 -6.96 17.25
CA PHE A 163 -14.28 -7.46 15.90
C PHE A 163 -15.73 -7.87 15.73
N GLY A 164 -16.40 -7.30 14.72
CA GLY A 164 -17.80 -7.62 14.41
C GLY A 164 -18.01 -8.94 13.67
N SER A 165 -16.93 -9.58 13.20
CA SER A 165 -16.95 -10.87 12.51
C SER A 165 -15.65 -11.64 12.78
N THR A 166 -15.65 -12.94 12.49
CA THR A 166 -14.42 -13.73 12.39
C THR A 166 -13.75 -13.48 11.05
N GLY A 167 -12.41 -13.62 10.99
CA GLY A 167 -11.67 -13.43 9.75
C GLY A 167 -10.24 -12.98 9.98
N THR A 168 -9.58 -12.56 8.90
CA THR A 168 -8.21 -12.04 8.94
C THR A 168 -8.23 -10.54 8.70
N TYR A 169 -7.57 -9.80 9.58
CA TYR A 169 -7.47 -8.35 9.56
C TYR A 169 -5.99 -7.96 9.50
N ILE A 170 -5.67 -6.93 8.72
CA ILE A 170 -4.30 -6.40 8.62
C ILE A 170 -4.31 -4.95 9.06
N PHE A 171 -3.44 -4.65 10.02
CA PHE A 171 -3.15 -3.30 10.50
C PHE A 171 -1.73 -2.91 10.14
N GLU A 172 -1.53 -1.71 9.60
CA GLU A 172 -0.22 -1.11 9.41
C GLU A 172 0.01 -0.03 10.47
N PHE A 173 1.18 -0.07 11.08
CA PHE A 173 1.66 0.89 12.05
C PHE A 173 2.86 1.64 11.50
N THR A 174 2.83 2.97 11.55
CA THR A 174 3.95 3.80 11.11
C THR A 174 4.29 4.88 12.14
N THR A 175 5.56 5.26 12.19
CA THR A 175 6.09 6.30 13.08
C THR A 175 7.30 6.96 12.42
N VAL A 176 7.60 8.21 12.80
CA VAL A 176 8.81 8.94 12.39
C VAL A 176 9.62 9.42 13.60
N ASP A 177 9.23 9.03 14.81
CA ASP A 177 9.69 9.59 16.08
C ASP A 177 10.05 8.50 17.10
N ALA A 178 10.66 7.41 16.62
CA ALA A 178 11.05 6.23 17.41
C ALA A 178 9.88 5.56 18.16
N GLY A 179 8.64 5.75 17.70
CA GLY A 179 7.45 5.13 18.30
C GLY A 179 6.80 5.96 19.40
N THR A 180 7.16 7.24 19.57
CA THR A 180 6.49 8.15 20.51
C THR A 180 5.06 8.41 20.07
N THR A 181 4.86 8.67 18.76
CA THR A 181 3.56 8.73 18.11
C THR A 181 3.49 7.72 16.97
N VAL A 182 2.42 6.93 16.99
CA VAL A 182 2.18 5.87 16.01
C VAL A 182 0.86 6.12 15.31
N HIS A 183 0.89 6.07 13.99
CA HIS A 183 -0.30 6.05 13.14
C HIS A 183 -0.71 4.60 12.87
N VAL A 184 -2.02 4.32 12.96
CA VAL A 184 -2.59 3.03 12.53
C VAL A 184 -3.46 3.20 11.29
N ALA A 185 -3.28 2.30 10.33
CA ALA A 185 -4.18 2.11 9.20
C ALA A 185 -4.69 0.66 9.20
N GLU A 186 -5.98 0.47 8.95
CA GLU A 186 -6.53 -0.86 8.71
C GLU A 186 -6.60 -1.08 7.20
N LEU A 187 -5.98 -2.15 6.70
CA LEU A 187 -5.82 -2.40 5.27
C LEU A 187 -6.86 -3.39 4.70
N THR A 188 -7.67 -3.99 5.58
CA THR A 188 -8.60 -5.08 5.21
C THR A 188 -10.06 -4.66 5.15
N ARG A 189 -10.41 -3.52 5.75
CA ARG A 189 -11.78 -3.05 5.82
C ARG A 189 -11.88 -1.55 5.51
N PRO A 190 -13.00 -1.11 4.91
CA PRO A 190 -13.30 0.31 4.81
C PRO A 190 -13.52 0.90 6.21
N ARG A 191 -13.34 2.22 6.33
CA ARG A 191 -13.65 2.94 7.56
C ARG A 191 -15.16 2.93 7.81
N ASN A 192 -15.61 2.81 9.06
CA ASN A 192 -17.03 2.92 9.41
C ASN A 192 -17.54 4.37 9.50
N SER A 193 -16.64 5.36 9.44
CA SER A 193 -16.99 6.77 9.38
C SER A 193 -16.10 7.51 8.38
N LEU A 194 -16.70 8.33 7.54
CA LEU A 194 -16.01 9.30 6.69
C LEU A 194 -16.19 10.68 7.34
N GLN A 195 -15.09 11.36 7.67
CA GLN A 195 -15.14 12.65 8.37
C GLN A 195 -15.32 13.86 7.43
N ASN A 196 -15.21 13.64 6.13
CA ASN A 196 -15.37 14.66 5.08
C ASN A 196 -16.63 14.35 4.25
N PRO A 197 -17.18 15.35 3.52
CA PRO A 197 -18.25 15.11 2.56
C PRO A 197 -17.90 13.99 1.57
N ILE A 198 -18.89 13.18 1.23
CA ILE A 198 -18.75 12.15 0.21
C ILE A 198 -18.98 12.82 -1.15
N PHE A 199 -17.92 12.92 -1.95
CA PHE A 199 -18.01 13.35 -3.34
C PHE A 199 -18.12 12.13 -4.26
N LEU A 200 -19.21 12.04 -5.00
CA LEU A 200 -19.34 11.04 -6.06
C LEU A 200 -18.72 11.61 -7.33
N ALA A 201 -17.48 11.21 -7.62
CA ALA A 201 -16.54 11.92 -8.47
C ALA A 201 -16.81 11.86 -9.99
N SER A 202 -18.01 11.47 -10.43
CA SER A 202 -18.30 11.31 -11.84
C SER A 202 -19.76 11.63 -12.18
N SER A 203 -19.93 12.70 -12.97
CA SER A 203 -21.21 13.07 -13.59
C SER A 203 -21.09 13.10 -15.12
N GLU A 204 -22.23 13.07 -15.80
CA GLU A 204 -22.36 13.26 -17.23
C GLU A 204 -23.59 14.10 -17.55
N ASP A 205 -23.52 14.83 -18.66
CA ASP A 205 -24.70 15.39 -19.34
C ASP A 205 -25.22 14.36 -20.32
N VAL A 206 -26.49 13.98 -20.23
CA VAL A 206 -27.07 12.99 -21.15
C VAL A 206 -27.92 13.73 -22.17
N ALA A 207 -27.48 13.64 -23.43
CA ALA A 207 -28.19 14.19 -24.57
C ALA A 207 -29.43 13.36 -24.95
N ASP A 208 -30.29 13.92 -25.80
CA ASP A 208 -31.42 13.21 -26.39
C ASP A 208 -31.02 11.87 -27.02
N ALA A 209 -31.89 10.87 -26.84
CA ALA A 209 -31.71 9.46 -27.14
C ALA A 209 -30.47 8.82 -26.47
N GLY A 210 -29.89 9.47 -25.46
CA GLY A 210 -28.66 9.01 -24.80
C GLY A 210 -28.85 7.76 -23.93
N ALA A 211 -27.80 6.95 -23.88
CA ALA A 211 -27.69 5.87 -22.90
C ALA A 211 -26.97 6.39 -21.64
N ILE A 212 -27.66 6.36 -20.51
CA ILE A 212 -27.11 6.77 -19.21
C ILE A 212 -25.99 5.80 -18.81
N ASN A 213 -24.81 6.34 -18.54
CA ASN A 213 -23.63 5.57 -18.18
C ASN A 213 -23.73 5.05 -16.74
N LEU A 214 -23.60 3.74 -16.57
CA LEU A 214 -23.64 3.06 -15.28
C LEU A 214 -22.40 3.32 -14.42
N GLU A 215 -21.28 3.74 -15.01
CA GLU A 215 -20.04 4.07 -14.30
C GLU A 215 -20.07 5.50 -13.72
N LYS A 216 -21.05 6.32 -14.12
CA LYS A 216 -21.28 7.66 -13.57
C LYS A 216 -22.31 7.58 -12.46
N ALA A 217 -21.99 8.06 -11.26
CA ALA A 217 -22.94 8.03 -10.15
C ALA A 217 -24.09 9.02 -10.35
N VAL A 218 -23.83 10.12 -11.05
CA VAL A 218 -24.81 11.19 -11.34
C VAL A 218 -24.94 11.35 -12.85
N SER A 219 -26.16 11.45 -13.36
CA SER A 219 -26.45 11.97 -14.70
C SER A 219 -27.34 13.17 -14.56
N TYR A 220 -27.03 14.22 -15.32
CA TYR A 220 -27.90 15.38 -15.42
C TYR A 220 -28.31 15.59 -16.86
N PHE A 221 -29.38 16.36 -17.05
CA PHE A 221 -29.97 16.63 -18.35
C PHE A 221 -30.32 18.12 -18.47
N THR A 222 -30.00 18.72 -19.63
CA THR A 222 -30.49 20.04 -20.05
C THR A 222 -31.24 19.86 -21.36
N THR A 223 -32.58 19.90 -21.33
CA THR A 223 -33.37 19.65 -22.54
C THR A 223 -33.57 20.91 -23.37
N GLY A 224 -33.62 20.76 -24.70
CA GLY A 224 -34.00 21.84 -25.64
C GLY A 224 -35.44 21.70 -26.17
N ALA A 225 -36.02 20.51 -26.05
CA ALA A 225 -37.38 20.12 -26.40
C ALA A 225 -37.76 18.89 -25.56
N ALA A 226 -38.84 18.19 -25.87
CA ALA A 226 -39.07 16.87 -25.30
C ALA A 226 -37.94 15.91 -25.74
N GLU A 227 -37.29 15.25 -24.79
CA GLU A 227 -36.12 14.38 -25.00
C GLU A 227 -36.30 13.03 -24.30
N THR A 228 -35.50 12.05 -24.73
CA THR A 228 -35.52 10.71 -24.15
C THR A 228 -34.14 10.22 -23.77
N ALA A 229 -34.06 9.35 -22.77
CA ALA A 229 -32.84 8.61 -22.44
C ALA A 229 -33.16 7.18 -22.01
N THR A 230 -32.14 6.33 -21.95
CA THR A 230 -32.28 4.95 -21.47
C THR A 230 -31.33 4.65 -20.31
N LEU A 231 -31.82 3.95 -19.30
CA LEU A 231 -31.02 3.41 -18.19
C LEU A 231 -31.06 1.88 -18.25
N ALA A 232 -29.90 1.27 -18.49
CA ALA A 232 -29.74 -0.18 -18.50
C ALA A 232 -29.83 -0.79 -17.09
N ALA A 233 -29.89 -2.12 -17.00
CA ALA A 233 -29.85 -2.83 -15.73
C ALA A 233 -28.51 -2.59 -15.01
N GLY A 234 -28.56 -2.36 -13.70
CA GLY A 234 -27.38 -2.13 -12.86
C GLY A 234 -26.80 -3.39 -12.24
N SER A 235 -25.91 -3.18 -11.26
CA SER A 235 -25.36 -4.22 -10.37
C SER A 235 -25.88 -4.06 -8.94
N ASP A 236 -26.02 -5.15 -8.18
CA ASP A 236 -26.57 -5.11 -6.82
C ASP A 236 -25.80 -4.13 -5.92
N GLY A 237 -26.52 -3.25 -5.23
CA GLY A 237 -25.97 -2.18 -4.39
C GLY A 237 -25.61 -0.88 -5.12
N GLN A 238 -25.75 -0.82 -6.45
CA GLN A 238 -25.42 0.38 -7.23
C GLN A 238 -26.41 1.52 -6.96
N ILE A 239 -25.88 2.72 -6.69
CA ILE A 239 -26.66 3.95 -6.54
C ILE A 239 -26.53 4.77 -7.83
N LYS A 240 -27.65 5.28 -8.35
CA LYS A 240 -27.68 6.19 -9.50
C LYS A 240 -28.54 7.40 -9.18
N MET A 241 -28.03 8.60 -9.46
CA MET A 241 -28.77 9.86 -9.36
C MET A 241 -29.02 10.43 -10.75
N LEU A 242 -30.24 10.86 -11.00
CA LEU A 242 -30.69 11.50 -12.22
C LEU A 242 -31.26 12.87 -11.86
N CYS A 243 -30.86 13.94 -12.55
CA CYS A 243 -31.23 15.31 -12.22
C CYS A 243 -31.55 16.14 -13.48
N MET A 244 -32.69 16.82 -13.50
CA MET A 244 -32.99 17.81 -14.53
C MET A 244 -32.42 19.17 -14.12
N VAL A 245 -31.47 19.69 -14.90
CA VAL A 245 -30.78 20.96 -14.61
C VAL A 245 -31.19 22.09 -15.55
N GLY A 246 -31.83 21.77 -16.69
CA GLY A 246 -32.44 22.74 -17.58
C GLY A 246 -33.63 22.14 -18.33
N ASP A 247 -34.60 22.99 -18.65
CA ASP A 247 -35.90 22.58 -19.20
C ASP A 247 -36.27 23.39 -20.44
N GLY A 248 -36.29 22.71 -21.59
CA GLY A 248 -36.96 23.12 -22.83
C GLY A 248 -38.10 22.18 -23.23
N GLY A 249 -38.40 21.18 -22.40
CA GLY A 249 -39.36 20.10 -22.58
C GLY A 249 -39.00 18.86 -21.75
N ASP A 250 -39.98 18.00 -21.49
CA ASP A 250 -39.82 16.85 -20.59
C ASP A 250 -38.68 15.91 -21.02
N MET A 251 -37.87 15.48 -20.05
CA MET A 251 -36.95 14.34 -20.20
C MET A 251 -37.66 13.06 -19.75
N VAL A 252 -37.77 12.07 -20.65
CA VAL A 252 -38.33 10.75 -20.33
C VAL A 252 -37.23 9.69 -20.35
N VAL A 253 -36.88 9.18 -19.17
CA VAL A 253 -35.89 8.12 -19.01
C VAL A 253 -36.58 6.76 -18.99
N THR A 254 -36.29 5.90 -19.97
CA THR A 254 -36.72 4.50 -19.98
C THR A 254 -35.75 3.65 -19.18
N VAL A 255 -36.23 3.04 -18.09
CA VAL A 255 -35.44 2.26 -17.13
C VAL A 255 -35.72 0.77 -17.31
N SER A 256 -34.67 0.00 -17.61
CA SER A 256 -34.72 -1.47 -17.65
C SER A 256 -34.84 -2.05 -16.25
N ASN A 257 -35.61 -3.14 -16.09
CA ASN A 257 -35.84 -3.78 -14.79
C ASN A 257 -36.36 -2.80 -13.73
N ALA A 258 -37.35 -1.98 -14.09
CA ALA A 258 -37.94 -1.02 -13.16
C ALA A 258 -38.60 -1.73 -11.97
N GLY A 259 -38.21 -1.34 -10.75
CA GLY A 259 -38.73 -1.86 -9.48
C GLY A 259 -40.20 -1.50 -9.24
N TRP A 260 -40.69 -0.45 -9.88
CA TRP A 260 -42.10 -0.05 -9.88
C TRP A 260 -42.95 -0.80 -10.92
N LYS A 261 -42.38 -1.79 -11.62
CA LYS A 261 -43.06 -2.69 -12.55
C LYS A 261 -42.94 -4.15 -12.11
N ALA A 262 -43.95 -4.93 -12.46
CA ALA A 262 -43.93 -6.39 -12.26
C ALA A 262 -42.77 -7.03 -13.04
N SER A 263 -42.58 -6.61 -14.29
CA SER A 263 -41.50 -7.03 -15.20
C SER A 263 -41.24 -5.96 -16.27
N GLY A 264 -40.06 -6.00 -16.91
CA GLY A 264 -39.76 -5.18 -18.09
C GLY A 264 -39.26 -3.77 -17.77
N THR A 265 -39.61 -2.82 -18.63
CA THR A 265 -39.20 -1.41 -18.52
C THR A 265 -40.27 -0.57 -17.82
N GLY A 266 -39.83 0.47 -17.14
CA GLY A 266 -40.67 1.58 -16.68
C GLY A 266 -40.07 2.91 -17.13
N THR A 267 -40.79 4.01 -16.96
CA THR A 267 -40.27 5.34 -17.30
C THR A 267 -40.24 6.25 -16.09
N ILE A 268 -39.30 7.19 -16.11
CA ILE A 268 -39.23 8.33 -15.19
C ILE A 268 -39.31 9.58 -16.05
N THR A 269 -40.32 10.42 -15.81
CA THR A 269 -40.49 11.71 -16.49
C THR A 269 -40.05 12.83 -15.55
N PHE A 270 -39.21 13.72 -16.06
CA PHE A 270 -38.76 14.96 -15.43
C PHE A 270 -39.32 16.11 -16.28
N ASN A 271 -40.09 17.01 -15.67
CA ASN A 271 -40.84 18.05 -16.40
C ASN A 271 -40.56 19.46 -15.88
N ASP A 272 -39.75 19.61 -14.82
CA ASP A 272 -39.33 20.90 -14.29
C ASP A 272 -37.84 20.87 -13.85
N ILE A 273 -37.17 22.03 -13.93
CA ILE A 273 -35.80 22.18 -13.39
C ILE A 273 -35.80 21.88 -11.89
N GLY A 274 -34.88 21.01 -11.45
CA GLY A 274 -34.77 20.57 -10.06
C GLY A 274 -35.48 19.24 -9.78
N ASP A 275 -36.17 18.67 -10.76
CA ASP A 275 -36.64 17.29 -10.70
C ASP A 275 -35.45 16.34 -10.58
N ALA A 276 -35.54 15.40 -9.65
CA ALA A 276 -34.46 14.48 -9.37
C ALA A 276 -34.96 13.12 -8.88
N CYS A 277 -34.19 12.08 -9.19
CA CYS A 277 -34.43 10.73 -8.70
C CYS A 277 -33.14 10.07 -8.24
N THR A 278 -33.17 9.44 -7.07
CA THR A 278 -32.13 8.53 -6.60
C THR A 278 -32.64 7.10 -6.67
N LEU A 279 -31.89 6.26 -7.38
CA LEU A 279 -32.18 4.86 -7.62
C LEU A 279 -31.14 3.98 -6.92
N VAL A 280 -31.57 2.82 -6.43
CA VAL A 280 -30.72 1.73 -5.96
C VAL A 280 -31.04 0.47 -6.76
N TYR A 281 -30.04 -0.17 -7.35
CA TYR A 281 -30.23 -1.46 -8.00
C TYR A 281 -30.11 -2.57 -6.95
N SER A 282 -31.17 -3.33 -6.73
CA SER A 282 -31.12 -4.51 -5.89
C SER A 282 -32.09 -5.57 -6.35
N ALA A 283 -31.84 -6.85 -6.01
CA ALA A 283 -32.72 -7.97 -6.39
C ALA A 283 -33.07 -7.96 -7.89
N SER A 284 -32.07 -7.63 -8.73
CA SER A 284 -32.18 -7.51 -10.18
C SER A 284 -33.16 -6.45 -10.69
N LYS A 285 -33.45 -5.39 -9.91
CA LYS A 285 -34.32 -4.27 -10.28
C LYS A 285 -33.79 -2.91 -9.79
N TRP A 286 -34.14 -1.83 -10.47
CA TRP A 286 -33.95 -0.46 -9.99
C TRP A 286 -35.10 -0.02 -9.09
N PHE A 287 -34.82 0.32 -7.83
CA PHE A 287 -35.78 0.91 -6.91
C PHE A 287 -35.55 2.41 -6.77
N ALA A 288 -36.62 3.20 -6.88
CA ALA A 288 -36.58 4.61 -6.50
C ALA A 288 -36.61 4.73 -4.98
N VAL A 289 -35.51 5.24 -4.41
CA VAL A 289 -35.35 5.44 -2.95
C VAL A 289 -35.44 6.91 -2.56
N GLY A 290 -35.43 7.80 -3.54
CA GLY A 290 -35.72 9.22 -3.39
C GLY A 290 -36.22 9.80 -4.71
N ALA A 291 -37.23 10.66 -4.65
CA ALA A 291 -37.82 11.30 -5.81
C ALA A 291 -38.26 12.72 -5.45
N ASN A 292 -38.01 13.68 -6.34
CA ASN A 292 -38.47 15.05 -6.27
C ASN A 292 -39.04 15.42 -7.64
N GLY A 293 -40.34 15.77 -7.69
CA GLY A 293 -41.04 16.24 -8.90
C GLY A 293 -41.26 15.21 -10.02
N VAL A 294 -40.52 14.10 -10.04
CA VAL A 294 -40.63 13.10 -11.12
C VAL A 294 -41.90 12.25 -11.10
N ALA A 295 -42.36 11.85 -12.29
CA ALA A 295 -43.46 10.90 -12.47
C ALA A 295 -42.95 9.52 -12.93
N PHE A 296 -43.42 8.44 -12.27
CA PHE A 296 -43.09 7.07 -12.64
C PHE A 296 -44.25 6.43 -13.41
N ALA A 297 -43.94 5.81 -14.55
CA ALA A 297 -44.92 5.10 -15.36
C ALA A 297 -44.42 3.77 -15.92
#